data_AF-A0A355TVA5-F1
#
_entry.id   AF-A0A355TVA5-F1
#
_cell.length_a   1.000
_cell.length_b   1.000
_cell.length_c   1.000
_cell.angle_alpha   90.00
_cell.angle_beta   90.00
_cell.angle_gamma   90.00
#
_symmetry.space_group_name_H-M   'P 1'
#
loop_
_entity.id
_entity.type
_entity.pdbx_description
1 polymer ?
#
loop_
_entity_poly.entity_id
_entity_poly.type
_entity_poly.pdbx_seq_one_letter_code
_entity_poly.pdbx_strand_id
1 'polypeptide(L)' 'MTIKYMTPILGALLGLSAFAPAWAAPLFPDIPENTWARDAVATLAAKGLVEGYPDGTFKGDRQASRWEVALIVAR' A
#
# COMPACT_ATOMS: atom_id res chain seq x y z
N MET A 1 -36.42 -37.14 -26.74
CA MET A 1 -35.50 -37.48 -25.63
C MET A 1 -34.18 -36.69 -25.78
N THR A 2 -34.20 -35.33 -25.76
CA THR A 2 -32.96 -34.54 -26.01
C THR A 2 -32.93 -33.10 -25.44
N ILE A 3 -33.87 -32.65 -24.58
CA ILE A 3 -33.94 -31.20 -24.23
C ILE A 3 -33.79 -30.89 -22.72
N LYS A 4 -33.55 -31.89 -21.86
CA LYS A 4 -33.50 -31.67 -20.39
C LYS A 4 -32.13 -31.34 -19.78
N TYR A 5 -31.07 -31.19 -20.59
CA TYR A 5 -29.69 -30.99 -20.10
C TYR A 5 -28.98 -29.74 -20.64
N MET A 6 -29.63 -28.90 -21.47
CA MET A 6 -28.98 -27.73 -22.09
C MET A 6 -29.00 -26.45 -21.23
N THR A 7 -29.55 -26.53 -20.02
CA THR A 7 -29.62 -25.42 -19.04
C THR A 7 -28.95 -25.89 -17.75
N PRO A 8 -27.61 -25.95 -17.71
CA PRO A 8 -26.94 -25.04 -16.78
C PRO A 8 -25.55 -24.60 -17.29
N ILE A 9 -25.36 -24.34 -18.58
CA ILE A 9 -24.08 -23.77 -19.06
C ILE A 9 -24.08 -22.23 -18.91
N LEU A 10 -25.25 -21.59 -18.84
CA LEU A 10 -25.36 -20.14 -18.69
C LEU A 10 -25.35 -19.65 -17.22
N GLY A 11 -25.65 -20.53 -16.25
CA GLY A 11 -25.74 -20.17 -14.82
C GLY A 11 -24.42 -20.24 -14.05
N ALA A 12 -23.38 -20.86 -14.61
CA ALA A 12 -22.09 -21.07 -13.95
C ALA A 12 -21.01 -20.03 -14.33
N LEU A 13 -21.34 -19.03 -15.15
CA LEU A 13 -20.37 -18.04 -15.64
C LEU A 13 -20.40 -16.70 -14.87
N LEU A 14 -21.21 -16.58 -13.82
CA LEU A 14 -21.43 -15.33 -13.07
C LEU A 14 -21.03 -15.43 -11.58
N GLY A 15 -20.32 -16.49 -11.20
CA GLY A 15 -19.96 -16.78 -9.80
C GLY A 15 -18.51 -16.50 -9.40
N LEU A 16 -17.66 -15.98 -10.30
CA LEU A 16 -16.27 -15.66 -9.97
C LEU A 16 -16.12 -14.16 -9.64
N SER A 17 -16.78 -13.72 -8.56
CA SER A 17 -16.44 -12.42 -7.98
C SER A 17 -15.02 -12.53 -7.41
N ALA A 18 -14.12 -11.74 -8.00
CA ALA A 18 -12.69 -11.80 -7.79
C ALA A 18 -12.32 -11.67 -6.30
N PHE A 19 -11.85 -12.77 -5.71
CA PHE A 19 -10.99 -12.69 -4.54
C PHE A 19 -9.60 -12.28 -5.01
N ALA A 20 -9.45 -11.02 -5.42
CA ALA A 20 -8.14 -10.44 -5.64
C ALA A 20 -7.52 -10.20 -4.26
N PRO A 21 -6.35 -10.78 -3.94
CA PRO A 21 -5.64 -10.34 -2.74
C PRO A 21 -5.39 -8.85 -2.91
N ALA A 22 -5.92 -8.04 -1.98
CA ALA A 22 -5.51 -6.65 -1.89
C ALA A 22 -4.04 -6.68 -1.46
N TRP A 23 -3.13 -6.47 -2.41
CA TRP A 23 -1.76 -6.15 -2.06
C TRP A 23 -1.80 -4.80 -1.35
N ALA A 24 -1.40 -4.80 -0.08
CA ALA A 24 -1.20 -3.55 0.63
C ALA A 24 -0.21 -2.73 -0.18
N ALA A 25 -0.65 -1.58 -0.69
CA ALA A 25 0.25 -0.67 -1.38
C ALA A 25 1.29 -0.17 -0.37
N PRO A 26 2.57 -0.08 -0.76
CA PRO A 26 3.60 0.43 0.12
C PRO A 26 3.27 1.87 0.52
N LEU A 27 3.56 2.23 1.76
CA LEU A 27 3.30 3.57 2.30
C LEU A 27 3.98 4.66 1.45
N PHE A 28 5.22 4.40 1.04
CA PHE A 28 5.99 5.22 0.12
C PHE A 28 6.56 4.30 -0.97
N PRO A 29 6.54 4.70 -2.25
CA PRO A 29 6.98 3.86 -3.37
C PRO A 29 8.49 3.57 -3.34
N ASP A 30 9.28 4.39 -2.66
CA ASP A 30 10.73 4.26 -2.48
C ASP A 30 11.13 3.54 -1.18
N ILE A 31 10.17 3.04 -0.39
CA ILE A 31 10.44 2.20 0.78
C ILE A 31 9.94 0.78 0.53
N PRO A 32 10.85 -0.16 0.20
CA PRO A 32 10.50 -1.58 0.11
C PRO A 32 9.98 -2.14 1.43
N GLU A 33 9.07 -3.13 1.33
CA GLU A 33 8.48 -3.82 2.48
C GLU A 33 9.51 -4.52 3.40
N ASN A 34 10.68 -4.88 2.87
CA ASN A 34 11.75 -5.56 3.61
C ASN A 34 12.84 -4.61 4.16
N THR A 35 12.59 -3.30 4.18
CA THR A 35 13.57 -2.32 4.67
C THR A 35 13.43 -2.10 6.17
N TRP A 36 14.55 -2.04 6.90
CA TRP A 36 14.59 -1.80 8.35
C TRP A 36 13.85 -0.52 8.78
N ALA A 37 13.80 0.50 7.93
CA ALA A 37 13.17 1.79 8.19
C ALA A 37 11.64 1.76 8.06
N ARG A 38 11.05 0.72 7.46
CA ARG A 38 9.64 0.68 7.08
C ARG A 38 8.71 0.97 8.26
N ASP A 39 8.88 0.23 9.36
CA ASP A 39 7.99 0.33 10.51
C ASP A 39 8.16 1.66 11.26
N ALA A 40 9.39 2.18 11.31
CA ALA A 40 9.69 3.48 11.90
C ALA A 40 9.02 4.60 11.10
N VAL A 41 9.20 4.60 9.78
CA VAL A 41 8.61 5.61 8.88
C VAL A 41 7.09 5.53 8.91
N ALA A 42 6.51 4.32 8.90
CA ALA A 42 5.07 4.12 8.99
C ALA A 42 4.49 4.66 10.30
N THR A 43 5.18 4.44 11.42
CA THR A 43 4.76 4.98 12.72
C THR A 43 4.82 6.50 12.76
N LEU A 44 5.88 7.11 12.19
CA LEU A 44 6.03 8.56 12.14
C LEU A 44 4.99 9.21 11.22
N ALA A 45 4.71 8.61 10.07
CA ALA A 45 3.69 9.07 9.13
C ALA A 45 2.29 8.96 9.73
N ALA A 46 1.97 7.85 10.41
CA ALA A 46 0.69 7.68 11.10
C ALA A 46 0.46 8.72 12.22
N LYS A 47 1.54 9.25 12.80
CA LYS A 47 1.51 10.34 13.78
C LYS A 47 1.51 11.74 13.14
N GLY A 48 1.59 11.85 11.82
CA GLY A 48 1.71 13.13 11.12
C GLY A 48 3.02 13.87 11.40
N LEU A 49 4.07 13.16 11.80
CA LEU A 49 5.40 13.73 12.05
C LEU A 49 6.26 13.77 10.78
N VAL A 50 5.95 12.90 9.82
CA VAL A 50 6.65 12.77 8.55
C VAL A 50 5.61 12.69 7.44
N GLU A 51 5.85 13.43 6.37
CA GLU A 51 5.06 13.41 5.15
C GLU A 51 6.00 13.17 3.96
N GLY A 52 5.47 12.56 2.90
CA GLY A 52 6.19 12.40 1.65
C GLY A 52 6.38 13.71 0.91
N TYR A 53 7.27 13.70 -0.06
CA TYR A 53 7.46 14.79 -1.00
C TYR A 53 6.28 14.89 -1.98
N PRO A 54 6.17 15.99 -2.75
CA PRO A 54 5.12 16.16 -3.76
C PRO A 54 5.11 15.07 -4.84
N ASP A 55 6.22 14.36 -5.03
CA ASP A 55 6.36 13.20 -5.93
C ASP A 55 5.90 11.88 -5.29
N GLY A 56 5.42 11.91 -4.05
CA GLY A 56 4.94 10.77 -3.29
C GLY A 56 6.03 9.95 -2.58
N THR A 57 7.30 10.32 -2.69
CA THR A 57 8.43 9.57 -2.10
C THR A 57 8.75 10.03 -0.68
N PHE A 58 9.43 9.19 0.12
CA PHE A 58 9.98 9.57 1.43
C PHE A 58 11.43 10.12 1.34
N LYS A 59 12.20 9.66 0.35
CA LYS A 59 13.63 9.98 0.14
C LYS A 59 14.50 9.62 1.34
N GLY A 60 14.38 8.38 1.83
CA GLY A 60 15.08 7.90 3.04
C GLY A 60 16.61 7.98 2.99
N ASP A 61 17.20 7.90 1.80
CA ASP A 61 18.67 8.00 1.62
C ASP A 61 19.19 9.45 1.55
N ARG A 62 18.27 10.43 1.50
CA ARG A 62 18.64 11.85 1.48
C ARG A 62 19.09 12.28 2.88
N GLN A 63 20.14 13.09 2.94
CA GLN A 63 20.49 13.79 4.18
C GLN A 63 19.35 14.72 4.61
N ALA A 64 18.82 14.46 5.80
CA ALA A 64 17.89 15.37 6.45
C ALA A 64 18.64 16.61 6.96
N SER A 65 18.02 17.77 6.78
CA SER A 65 18.51 19.01 7.36
C SER A 65 18.29 19.02 8.87
N ARG A 66 19.08 19.82 9.59
CA ARG A 66 18.96 19.96 11.05
C ARG A 66 17.56 20.42 11.49
N TRP A 67 16.90 21.26 10.69
CA TRP A 67 15.59 21.79 11.03
C TRP A 67 14.47 20.77 10.82
N GLU A 68 14.56 19.93 9.77
CA GLU A 68 13.60 18.81 9.56
C GLU A 68 13.65 17.84 10.73
N VAL A 69 14.85 17.48 11.18
CA VAL A 69 15.04 16.61 12.35
C VAL A 69 14.51 17.27 13.62
N ALA A 70 14.80 18.57 13.81
CA ALA A 70 14.34 19.29 14.99
C ALA A 70 12.81 19.35 15.10
N LEU A 71 12.09 19.52 13.97
CA LEU A 71 10.62 19.51 13.95
C LEU A 71 10.04 18.18 14.41
N ILE A 72 10.67 17.06 14.03
CA ILE A 72 10.25 15.72 14.43
C ILE A 72 10.52 15.51 15.93
N VAL A 73 11.70 15.91 16.42
CA VAL A 73 12.12 15.72 17.81
C VAL A 73 11.37 16.62 18.80
N ALA A 74 10.93 17.81 18.36
CA ALA A 74 10.25 18.79 19.22
C ALA A 74 8.76 18.50 19.47
N ARG A 75 8.20 17.47 18.83
CA ARG A 75 6.80 17.04 18.99
C ARG A 75 6.66 15.98 20.08
#